data_AF-A0A2E0GSF0-F1
#
_entry.id   AF-A0A2E0GSF0-F1
#
_cell.length_a   1.000
_cell.length_b   1.000
_cell.length_c   1.000
_cell.angle_alpha   90.00
_cell.angle_beta   90.00
_cell.angle_gamma   90.00
#
_symmetry.space_group_name_H-M   'P 1'
#
loop_
_entity.id
_entity.type
_entity.pdbx_description
1 polymer ?
#
loop_
_entity_poly.entity_id
_entity_poly.type
_entity_poly.pdbx_seq_one_letter_code
_entity_poly.pdbx_strand_id
1 'polypeptide(L)'
;MFGRSGNPALSDSTFRSEGIVTGQSMTLQGTVNKTGILLGILVLTAVYTWNLFFQTGNPAAVMPIATGGAIGGFILAMITIFKKAWSPYTAPIYAALEGLFLGGISAIFEYQYPGIVIQATGLTLGTLASLLVL
;
A
#
# COMPACT_ATOMS: atom_id res chain seq x y z
N MET A 1 -14.77 50.69 0.34
CA MET A 1 -14.11 49.84 1.37
C MET A 1 -15.01 48.62 1.57
N PHE A 2 -15.02 47.69 0.62
CA PHE A 2 -15.94 46.54 0.59
C PHE A 2 -15.12 45.25 0.61
N GLY A 3 -15.52 44.28 1.43
CA GLY A 3 -15.01 42.90 1.33
C GLY A 3 -14.23 42.33 2.52
N ARG A 4 -14.41 42.82 3.76
CA ARG A 4 -13.99 42.04 4.94
C ARG A 4 -15.12 41.10 5.33
N SER A 5 -15.01 39.82 4.97
CA SER A 5 -15.90 38.81 5.54
C SER A 5 -15.60 38.73 7.04
N GLY A 6 -16.60 38.88 7.91
CA GLY A 6 -16.46 38.75 9.36
C GLY A 6 -16.29 37.30 9.84
N ASN A 7 -15.83 36.40 8.96
CA ASN A 7 -15.69 34.99 9.23
C ASN A 7 -14.34 34.71 9.91
N PRO A 8 -14.31 34.26 11.18
CA PRO A 8 -13.09 33.96 11.91
C PRO A 8 -12.24 32.85 11.28
N ALA A 9 -12.82 32.03 10.40
CA ALA A 9 -12.11 31.00 9.65
C ALA A 9 -11.29 31.55 8.46
N LEU A 10 -11.63 32.76 7.98
CA LEU A 10 -10.99 33.41 6.82
C LEU A 10 -10.23 34.66 7.27
N SER A 11 -9.33 34.51 8.25
CA SER A 11 -8.44 35.58 8.69
C SER A 11 -7.25 35.76 7.75
N ASP A 12 -6.70 36.98 7.69
CA ASP A 12 -5.52 37.31 6.87
C ASP A 12 -4.30 36.41 7.19
N SER A 13 -4.27 35.76 8.36
CA SER A 13 -3.26 34.76 8.72
C SER A 13 -3.34 33.46 7.91
N THR A 14 -4.54 33.05 7.47
CA THR A 14 -4.74 31.87 6.60
C THR A 14 -4.10 32.11 5.24
N PHE A 15 -4.29 33.31 4.68
CA PHE A 15 -3.71 33.72 3.39
C PHE A 15 -2.23 34.12 3.48
N ARG A 16 -1.76 34.62 4.63
CA ARG A 16 -0.33 34.83 4.87
C ARG A 16 0.45 33.52 5.05
N SER A 17 -0.22 32.43 5.44
CA SER A 17 0.37 31.10 5.51
C SER A 17 0.50 30.41 4.15
N GLU A 18 -0.05 30.99 3.08
CA GLU A 18 0.31 30.66 1.69
C GLU A 18 1.66 31.32 1.32
N GLY A 19 2.64 31.19 2.21
CA GLY A 19 4.03 31.31 1.79
C GLY A 19 4.21 30.34 0.63
N ILE A 20 4.77 30.85 -0.48
CA ILE A 20 5.16 30.10 -1.69
C ILE A 20 5.31 28.62 -1.34
N VAL A 21 4.42 27.78 -1.87
CA VAL A 21 4.51 26.32 -1.70
C VAL A 21 5.81 25.88 -2.35
N THR A 22 6.91 25.96 -1.61
CA THR A 22 8.24 25.44 -1.95
C THR A 22 8.33 23.94 -1.62
N GLY A 23 7.17 23.26 -1.63
CA GLY A 23 7.04 21.82 -1.50
C GLY A 23 6.49 21.24 -2.80
N GLN A 24 6.92 20.04 -3.17
CA GLN A 24 6.35 19.33 -4.31
C GLN A 24 4.85 19.12 -4.09
N SER A 25 4.02 19.74 -4.93
CA SER A 25 2.57 19.49 -4.95
C SER A 25 2.30 18.07 -5.39
N MET A 26 1.38 17.37 -4.71
CA MET A 26 0.95 16.03 -5.11
C MET A 26 0.29 16.10 -6.49
N THR A 27 0.90 15.42 -7.48
CA THR A 27 0.32 15.31 -8.83
C THR A 27 -0.44 13.99 -8.95
N LEU A 28 -1.47 13.98 -9.77
CA LEU A 28 -2.24 12.77 -10.10
C LEU A 28 -1.29 11.70 -10.66
N GLN A 29 -0.45 12.08 -11.62
CA GLN A 29 0.53 11.20 -12.25
C GLN A 29 1.59 10.67 -11.26
N GLY A 30 2.03 11.51 -10.30
CA GLY A 30 2.94 11.08 -9.24
C GLY A 30 2.31 10.08 -8.30
N THR A 31 1.01 10.21 -8.04
CA THR A 31 0.24 9.29 -7.20
C THR A 31 0.05 7.94 -7.89
N VAL A 32 -0.36 7.95 -9.16
CA VAL A 32 -0.51 6.75 -9.99
C VAL A 32 0.80 5.95 -10.04
N ASN A 33 1.92 6.63 -10.33
CA ASN A 33 3.22 5.96 -10.43
C ASN A 33 3.66 5.34 -9.09
N LYS A 34 3.50 6.07 -7.98
CA LYS A 34 3.86 5.55 -6.64
C LYS A 34 3.00 4.34 -6.25
N THR A 35 1.68 4.39 -6.48
CA THR A 35 0.78 3.27 -6.23
C THR A 35 1.14 2.06 -7.08
N GLY A 36 1.43 2.25 -8.37
CA GLY A 36 1.84 1.17 -9.27
C GLY A 36 3.14 0.50 -8.81
N ILE A 37 4.15 1.27 -8.39
CA ILE A 37 5.41 0.72 -7.87
C ILE A 37 5.18 -0.09 -6.60
N LEU A 38 4.43 0.45 -5.63
CA LEU A 38 4.14 -0.24 -4.37
C LEU A 38 3.36 -1.54 -4.59
N LEU A 39 2.38 -1.50 -5.50
CA LEU A 39 1.61 -2.68 -5.88
C LEU A 39 2.49 -3.72 -6.57
N GLY A 40 3.40 -3.30 -7.45
CA GLY A 40 4.37 -4.21 -8.07
C GLY A 40 5.23 -4.94 -7.05
N ILE A 41 5.75 -4.22 -6.04
CA ILE A 41 6.54 -4.81 -4.95
C ILE A 41 5.71 -5.84 -4.16
N LEU A 42 4.48 -5.49 -3.82
CA LEU A 42 3.56 -6.38 -3.10
C LEU A 42 3.27 -7.65 -3.91
N VAL A 43 2.95 -7.53 -5.20
CA VAL A 43 2.66 -8.68 -6.06
C VAL A 43 3.88 -9.58 -6.22
N LEU A 44 5.08 -9.01 -6.43
CA LEU A 44 6.31 -9.79 -6.56
C LEU A 44 6.62 -10.62 -5.31
N THR A 45 6.47 -10.01 -4.13
CA THR A 45 6.69 -10.69 -2.84
C THR A 45 5.59 -11.71 -2.51
N ALA A 46 4.35 -11.45 -2.93
CA ALA A 46 3.26 -12.42 -2.83
C ALA A 46 3.50 -13.65 -3.71
N VAL A 47 3.87 -13.44 -4.98
CA VAL A 47 4.19 -14.52 -5.93
C VAL A 47 5.39 -15.34 -5.44
N TYR A 48 6.41 -14.70 -4.86
CA TYR A 48 7.55 -15.39 -4.26
C TYR A 48 7.12 -16.36 -3.15
N THR A 49 6.31 -15.88 -2.21
CA THR A 49 5.82 -16.71 -1.08
C THR A 49 4.89 -17.83 -1.57
N TRP A 50 4.06 -17.53 -2.57
CA TRP A 50 3.17 -18.51 -3.18
C TRP A 50 3.95 -19.64 -3.90
N ASN A 51 5.01 -19.29 -4.63
CA ASN A 51 5.90 -20.29 -5.25
C ASN A 51 6.64 -21.13 -4.21
N LEU A 52 7.08 -20.51 -3.11
CA LEU A 52 7.76 -21.21 -2.02
C LEU A 52 6.85 -22.27 -1.37
N PHE A 53 5.56 -21.97 -1.23
CA PHE A 53 4.56 -22.93 -0.75
C PHE A 53 4.45 -24.17 -1.64
N PHE A 54 4.31 -23.95 -2.95
CA PHE A 54 4.14 -25.04 -3.91
C PHE A 54 5.41 -25.87 -4.15
N GLN A 55 6.60 -25.26 -4.04
CA GLN A 55 7.86 -26.00 -4.15
C GLN A 55 8.15 -26.85 -2.91
N THR A 56 7.83 -26.33 -1.72
CA THR A 56 8.12 -27.02 -0.46
C THR A 56 7.04 -28.03 -0.08
N GLY A 57 5.80 -27.86 -0.58
CA GLY A 57 4.67 -28.75 -0.32
C GLY A 57 4.23 -28.82 1.15
N ASN A 58 4.82 -28.00 2.02
CA ASN A 58 4.57 -28.03 3.46
C ASN A 58 4.14 -26.64 3.97
N PRO A 59 2.92 -26.50 4.49
CA PRO A 59 2.43 -25.25 5.09
C PRO A 59 3.32 -24.72 6.21
N ALA A 60 4.05 -25.59 6.92
CA ALA A 60 4.94 -25.21 8.02
C ALA A 60 6.11 -24.31 7.59
N ALA A 61 6.51 -24.34 6.31
CA ALA A 61 7.57 -23.48 5.80
C ALA A 61 7.11 -22.03 5.53
N VAL A 62 5.80 -21.85 5.26
CA VAL A 62 5.22 -20.58 4.84
C VAL A 62 4.57 -19.83 6.01
N MET A 63 4.05 -20.56 7.00
CA MET A 63 3.44 -19.98 8.20
C MET A 63 4.35 -19.00 8.96
N PRO A 64 5.66 -19.26 9.16
CA PRO A 64 6.56 -18.31 9.81
C PRO A 64 6.78 -17.04 8.99
N ILE A 65 6.87 -17.17 7.66
CA ILE A 65 7.05 -16.05 6.73
C ILE A 65 5.78 -15.19 6.69
N ALA A 66 4.61 -15.82 6.62
CA ALA A 66 3.34 -15.12 6.63
C ALA A 66 3.13 -14.39 7.97
N THR A 67 3.38 -15.06 9.09
CA THR A 67 3.23 -14.46 10.43
C THR A 67 4.26 -13.34 10.64
N GLY A 68 5.50 -13.53 10.20
CA GLY A 68 6.53 -12.50 10.22
C GLY A 68 6.18 -11.28 9.35
N GLY A 69 5.61 -11.52 8.16
CA GLY A 69 5.08 -10.50 7.27
C GLY A 69 3.93 -9.71 7.91
N ALA A 70 2.99 -10.39 8.56
CA ALA A 70 1.87 -9.75 9.26
C ALA A 70 2.33 -8.86 10.41
N ILE A 71 3.21 -9.38 11.28
CA ILE A 71 3.72 -8.64 12.43
C ILE A 71 4.60 -7.47 11.97
N GLY A 72 5.50 -7.72 11.03
CA GLY A 72 6.39 -6.68 10.50
C GLY A 72 5.63 -5.60 9.73
N GLY A 73 4.65 -5.99 8.92
CA GLY A 73 3.73 -5.09 8.23
C GLY A 73 2.94 -4.22 9.22
N PHE A 74 2.34 -4.83 10.23
CA PHE A 74 1.60 -4.11 11.27
C PHE A 74 2.46 -3.08 12.03
N ILE A 75 3.69 -3.46 12.41
CA ILE A 75 4.62 -2.54 13.07
C ILE A 75 4.99 -1.37 12.15
N LEU A 76 5.30 -1.64 10.87
CA LEU A 76 5.63 -0.58 9.92
C LEU A 76 4.43 0.33 9.60
N ALA A 77 3.22 -0.22 9.56
CA ALA A 77 2.00 0.57 9.42
C ALA A 77 1.87 1.54 10.60
N MET A 78 2.08 1.04 11.83
CA MET A 78 2.04 1.89 13.03
C MET A 78 3.09 2.99 13.00
N ILE A 79 4.35 2.65 12.67
CA ILE A 79 5.42 3.63 12.53
C ILE A 79 5.07 4.69 11.48
N THR A 80 4.51 4.29 10.34
CA THR A 80 4.17 5.20 9.25
C THR A 80 3.03 6.14 9.63
N ILE A 81 2.05 5.67 10.41
CA ILE A 81 0.92 6.48 10.90
C ILE A 81 1.42 7.59 11.82
N PHE A 82 2.31 7.28 12.76
CA PHE A 82 2.86 8.27 13.69
C PHE A 82 3.94 9.14 13.05
N LYS A 83 4.72 8.61 12.09
CA LYS A 83 5.86 9.30 11.47
C LYS A 83 5.75 9.33 9.93
N LYS A 84 4.77 10.07 9.43
CA LYS A 84 4.44 10.20 7.99
C LYS A 84 5.62 10.66 7.12
N ALA A 85 6.57 11.43 7.66
CA ALA A 85 7.76 11.88 6.94
C ALA A 85 8.67 10.71 6.47
N TRP A 86 8.54 9.54 7.09
CA TRP A 86 9.34 8.35 6.75
C TRP A 86 8.65 7.43 5.73
N SER A 87 7.46 7.81 5.28
CA SER A 87 6.68 7.11 4.26
C SER A 87 7.47 6.69 3.00
N PRO A 88 8.42 7.49 2.46
CA PRO A 88 9.19 7.08 1.28
C PRO A 88 9.97 5.78 1.46
N TYR A 89 10.40 5.48 2.69
CA TYR A 89 11.17 4.27 3.01
C TYR A 89 10.31 3.18 3.64
N THR A 90 9.36 3.55 4.50
CA THR A 90 8.52 2.57 5.18
C THR A 90 7.47 1.97 4.26
N ALA A 91 6.97 2.70 3.26
CA ALA A 91 5.93 2.20 2.37
C ALA A 91 6.40 1.04 1.45
N PRO A 92 7.58 1.09 0.79
CA PRO A 92 8.08 -0.05 0.03
C PRO A 92 8.34 -1.29 0.88
N ILE A 93 8.90 -1.10 2.08
CA ILE A 93 9.18 -2.22 3.01
C ILE A 93 7.86 -2.81 3.51
N TYR A 94 6.90 -1.96 3.87
CA TYR A 94 5.55 -2.39 4.23
C TYR A 94 4.88 -3.19 3.12
N ALA A 95 4.93 -2.70 1.87
CA ALA A 95 4.36 -3.39 0.71
C ALA A 95 5.00 -4.77 0.49
N ALA A 96 6.32 -4.89 0.70
CA ALA A 96 7.01 -6.17 0.63
C ALA A 96 6.55 -7.14 1.73
N LEU A 97 6.47 -6.69 2.98
CA LEU A 97 6.05 -7.54 4.11
C LEU A 97 4.59 -7.97 4.00
N GLU A 98 3.70 -7.06 3.59
CA GLU A 98 2.30 -7.39 3.30
C GLU A 98 2.18 -8.36 2.13
N GLY A 99 2.98 -8.22 1.08
CA GLY A 99 2.99 -9.17 -0.02
C GLY A 99 3.41 -10.58 0.45
N LEU A 100 4.43 -10.70 1.31
CA LEU A 100 4.80 -11.99 1.91
C LEU A 100 3.64 -12.61 2.72
N PHE A 101 2.94 -11.80 3.52
CA PHE A 101 1.78 -12.24 4.28
C PHE A 101 0.63 -12.71 3.38
N LEU A 102 0.21 -11.88 2.44
CA LEU A 102 -0.88 -12.15 1.51
C LEU A 102 -0.58 -13.34 0.61
N GLY A 103 0.67 -13.50 0.15
CA GLY A 103 1.09 -14.64 -0.66
C GLY A 103 1.01 -15.96 0.11
N GLY A 104 1.38 -15.96 1.39
CA GLY A 104 1.26 -17.15 2.25
C GLY A 104 -0.19 -17.53 2.54
N ILE A 105 -1.04 -16.55 2.86
CA ILE A 105 -2.48 -16.77 3.05
C ILE A 105 -3.14 -17.25 1.76
N SER A 106 -2.81 -16.62 0.64
CA SER A 106 -3.32 -16.99 -0.68
C SER A 106 -2.98 -18.44 -1.00
N ALA A 107 -1.76 -18.88 -0.73
CA ALA A 107 -1.36 -20.27 -0.98
C ALA A 107 -2.19 -21.29 -0.17
N ILE A 108 -2.54 -20.97 1.08
CA ILE A 108 -3.41 -21.81 1.92
C ILE A 108 -4.83 -21.90 1.33
N PHE A 109 -5.40 -20.76 0.91
CA PHE A 109 -6.73 -20.75 0.29
C PHE A 109 -6.75 -21.45 -1.07
N GLU A 110 -5.68 -21.33 -1.85
CA GLU A 110 -5.55 -22.03 -3.13
C GLU A 110 -5.48 -23.55 -2.92
N TYR A 111 -4.83 -24.02 -1.85
CA TYR A 111 -4.81 -25.44 -1.50
C TYR A 111 -6.19 -25.97 -1.10
N GLN A 112 -7.00 -25.16 -0.39
CA GLN A 112 -8.36 -25.54 0.00
C GLN A 112 -9.38 -25.39 -1.14
N TYR A 113 -9.20 -24.37 -1.98
CA TYR A 113 -10.11 -23.98 -3.05
C TYR A 113 -9.31 -23.65 -4.32
N PRO A 114 -8.97 -24.65 -5.14
CA PRO A 114 -8.15 -24.44 -6.33
C PRO A 114 -8.80 -23.45 -7.31
N GLY A 115 -8.01 -22.49 -7.78
CA GLY A 115 -8.39 -21.48 -8.76
C GLY A 115 -9.07 -20.23 -8.20
N ILE A 116 -9.39 -20.17 -6.90
CA ILE A 116 -10.11 -19.01 -6.34
C ILE A 116 -9.20 -17.78 -6.23
N VAL A 117 -7.92 -17.99 -5.92
CA VAL A 117 -7.00 -16.90 -5.63
C VAL A 117 -6.71 -16.10 -6.89
N ILE A 118 -6.43 -16.77 -8.01
CA ILE A 118 -6.10 -16.09 -9.26
C ILE A 118 -7.29 -15.27 -9.79
N GLN A 119 -8.52 -15.75 -9.59
CA GLN A 119 -9.73 -15.04 -9.96
C GLN A 119 -9.96 -13.82 -9.04
N ALA A 120 -9.89 -14.01 -7.73
CA ALA A 120 -10.14 -12.94 -6.76
C ALA A 120 -9.08 -11.82 -6.83
N THR A 121 -7.81 -12.19 -6.89
CA THR A 121 -6.70 -11.23 -7.01
C THR A 121 -6.70 -10.56 -8.39
N GLY A 122 -6.96 -11.30 -9.46
CA GLY A 122 -7.08 -10.75 -10.82
C GLY A 122 -8.18 -9.69 -10.92
N LEU A 123 -9.36 -9.92 -10.34
CA LEU A 123 -10.43 -8.93 -10.30
C LEU A 123 -10.07 -7.69 -9.46
N THR A 124 -9.40 -7.90 -8.32
CA THR A 124 -8.97 -6.79 -7.45
C THR A 124 -7.90 -5.91 -8.12
N LEU A 125 -6.92 -6.54 -8.78
CA LEU A 125 -5.91 -5.82 -9.55
C LEU A 125 -6.50 -5.15 -10.79
N GLY A 126 -7.44 -5.82 -11.48
CA GLY A 126 -8.13 -5.29 -12.65
C GLY A 126 -8.98 -4.06 -12.32
N THR A 127 -9.73 -4.09 -11.21
CA THR A 127 -10.52 -2.93 -10.76
C THR A 127 -9.63 -1.75 -10.38
N LEU A 128 -8.54 -1.99 -9.64
CA LEU A 128 -7.57 -0.95 -9.30
C LEU A 128 -6.88 -0.38 -10.55
N ALA A 129 -6.46 -1.24 -11.48
CA ALA A 129 -5.85 -0.80 -12.74
C ALA A 129 -6.84 0.02 -13.58
N SER A 130 -8.10 -0.39 -13.65
CA SER A 130 -9.16 0.36 -14.34
C SER A 130 -9.35 1.75 -13.73
N LEU A 131 -9.36 1.87 -12.40
CA LEU A 131 -9.52 3.17 -11.72
C LEU A 131 -8.29 4.07 -11.85
N LEU A 132 -7.09 3.51 -12.06
CA LEU A 132 -5.86 4.29 -12.23
C LEU A 132 -5.65 4.78 -13.66
N VAL A 133 -6.20 4.08 -14.65
CA VAL A 133 -6.07 4.42 -16.08
C VAL A 133 -7.12 5.44 -16.53
N LEU A 134 -8.30 5.44 -15.92
CA LEU A 134 -9.39 6.39 -16.17
C LEU A 134 -9.12 7.75 -15.51
#